data_AF-A0A1V4SEE9-F1
#
_entry.id   AF-A0A1V4SEE9-F1
#
_cell.length_a   1.000
_cell.length_b   1.000
_cell.length_c   1.000
_cell.angle_alpha   90.00
_cell.angle_beta   90.00
_cell.angle_gamma   90.00
#
_symmetry.space_group_name_H-M   'P 1'
#
loop_
_entity.id
_entity.type
_entity.pdbx_description
1 polymer ?
#
loop_
_entity_poly.entity_id
_entity_poly.type
_entity_poly.pdbx_seq_one_letter_code
_entity_poly.pdbx_strand_id
1 'polypeptide(L)'
;MKPKHRVRVKAKATITANTENSITINEYDGLNQLVKVTEGSNTYSYTHNWDGLRASKTVNGVTTNHIWDGDQMVLEIDGAGNVSNKYIRGINLIYAEESANRRYFLYNGHGDTVQLTSTTGSSIKVYDYDAFGNEKNIDPNDTNLFRYCGEYFDKETGTIYLRARYYDPGIGRFITEDSYWGKDSDPLSLNLYTYCYSDPIMYSDPSGNIPVETILDVLSIGWSFSDFVRNPSWANFGYLAWDVAATIVPYAPGSYTAKGIKAGTKILSRADEYTKTGVWAMKAFDRGWEIEKALGGWGNNFPVIDWAIKEFRNGKGYLSDIKSIKSIDITAKTYQKSSNLKSLLKGYVNDLANFSEAKFEKVNYYVMDGTSRTLEIAIPAVEMTADQAKVFKYITDYAKSEKNINVVVKIIK
;
A
#
# COMPACT_ATOMS: atom_id res chain seq x y z
N MET A 1 -30.34 21.61 -10.36
CA MET A 1 -29.92 20.89 -11.58
C MET A 1 -29.11 19.67 -11.15
N LYS A 2 -29.58 18.45 -11.41
CA LYS A 2 -28.76 17.24 -11.19
C LYS A 2 -27.60 17.24 -12.21
N PRO A 3 -26.35 16.92 -11.84
CA PRO A 3 -25.26 16.84 -12.80
C PRO A 3 -25.58 15.74 -13.82
N LYS A 4 -25.58 16.07 -15.11
CA LYS A 4 -25.64 15.06 -16.17
C LYS A 4 -24.37 14.21 -16.07
N HIS A 5 -24.51 12.97 -15.61
CA HIS A 5 -23.42 12.01 -15.57
C HIS A 5 -23.05 11.69 -17.02
N ARG A 6 -21.90 12.18 -17.49
CA ARG A 6 -21.40 11.88 -18.84
C ARG A 6 -20.76 10.49 -18.80
N VAL A 7 -21.43 9.50 -19.39
CA VAL A 7 -20.83 8.22 -19.74
C VAL A 7 -19.71 8.49 -20.75
N ARG A 8 -18.49 8.02 -20.48
CA ARG A 8 -17.35 8.12 -21.41
C ARG A 8 -17.24 6.81 -22.18
N VAL A 9 -17.13 6.90 -23.50
CA VAL A 9 -16.92 5.74 -24.39
C VAL A 9 -15.57 5.91 -25.08
N LYS A 10 -14.69 4.92 -24.95
CA LYS A 10 -13.39 4.87 -25.66
C LYS A 10 -13.40 3.65 -26.58
N ALA A 11 -13.04 3.83 -27.85
CA ALA A 11 -12.87 2.75 -28.80
C ALA A 11 -11.38 2.45 -28.99
N LYS A 12 -11.01 1.17 -28.94
CA LYS A 12 -9.69 0.64 -29.30
C LYS A 12 -9.87 -0.19 -30.57
N ALA A 13 -9.10 0.13 -31.61
CA ALA A 13 -9.00 -0.71 -32.80
C ALA A 13 -7.68 -1.47 -32.75
N THR A 14 -7.74 -2.80 -32.77
CA THR A 14 -6.54 -3.65 -32.88
C THR A 14 -6.38 -4.04 -34.34
N ILE A 15 -5.28 -3.63 -34.99
CA ILE A 15 -4.96 -3.99 -36.36
C ILE A 15 -3.86 -5.06 -36.32
N THR A 16 -4.25 -6.32 -36.50
CA THR A 16 -3.29 -7.42 -36.72
C THR A 16 -3.27 -7.73 -38.22
N ALA A 17 -2.06 -7.88 -38.78
CA ALA A 17 -1.82 -8.00 -40.23
C ALA A 17 -2.85 -8.89 -40.96
N ASN A 18 -3.59 -8.27 -41.89
CA ASN A 18 -4.42 -8.87 -42.94
C ASN A 18 -5.44 -9.97 -42.57
N THR A 19 -6.05 -9.95 -41.39
CA THR A 19 -7.41 -10.53 -41.20
C THR A 19 -8.12 -9.96 -39.95
N GLU A 20 -9.38 -9.55 -40.15
CA GLU A 20 -10.42 -9.07 -39.23
C GLU A 20 -10.10 -7.92 -38.24
N ASN A 21 -10.72 -6.76 -38.49
CA ASN A 21 -10.80 -5.63 -37.57
C ASN A 21 -11.73 -5.98 -36.40
N SER A 22 -11.20 -6.41 -35.26
CA SER A 22 -11.97 -6.40 -34.01
C SER A 22 -11.90 -5.00 -33.38
N ILE A 23 -13.03 -4.30 -33.36
CA ILE A 23 -13.18 -3.06 -32.60
C ILE A 23 -13.58 -3.46 -31.18
N THR A 24 -12.79 -3.02 -30.21
CA THR A 24 -13.10 -3.15 -28.79
C THR A 24 -13.62 -1.80 -28.30
N ILE A 25 -14.82 -1.77 -27.73
CA ILE A 25 -15.45 -0.56 -27.18
C ILE A 25 -15.49 -0.69 -25.66
N ASN A 26 -14.82 0.23 -24.98
CA ASN A 26 -14.79 0.32 -23.53
C ASN A 26 -15.70 1.47 -23.07
N GLU A 27 -16.67 1.15 -22.23
CA GLU A 27 -17.61 2.11 -21.64
C GLU A 27 -17.29 2.30 -20.16
N TYR A 28 -17.32 3.55 -19.71
CA TYR A 28 -16.96 3.95 -18.36
C TYR A 28 -18.07 4.75 -17.69
N ASP A 29 -18.20 4.59 -16.38
CA ASP A 29 -19.14 5.38 -15.57
C ASP A 29 -18.64 6.81 -15.28
N GLY A 30 -19.40 7.55 -14.47
CA GLY A 30 -19.06 8.92 -14.08
C GLY A 30 -17.83 9.03 -13.18
N LEU A 31 -17.35 7.93 -12.62
CA LEU A 31 -16.14 7.83 -11.79
C LEU A 31 -14.94 7.29 -12.58
N ASN A 32 -15.07 7.17 -13.91
CA ASN A 32 -14.03 6.66 -14.81
C ASN A 32 -13.71 5.17 -14.58
N GLN A 33 -14.66 4.40 -14.08
CA GLN A 33 -14.54 2.95 -13.86
C GLN A 33 -15.09 2.18 -15.07
N LEU A 34 -14.40 1.12 -15.50
CA LEU A 34 -14.77 0.33 -16.68
C LEU A 34 -16.04 -0.48 -16.40
N VAL A 35 -17.18 -0.13 -16.99
CA VAL A 35 -18.45 -0.84 -16.74
C VAL A 35 -18.83 -1.82 -17.83
N LYS A 36 -18.30 -1.67 -19.04
CA LYS A 36 -18.60 -2.57 -20.14
C LYS A 36 -17.50 -2.59 -21.20
N VAL A 37 -17.25 -3.77 -21.75
CA VAL A 37 -16.39 -4.00 -22.92
C VAL A 37 -17.23 -4.72 -23.96
N THR A 38 -17.22 -4.20 -25.20
CA THR A 38 -17.83 -4.86 -26.35
C THR A 38 -16.74 -5.18 -27.36
N GLU A 39 -16.57 -6.46 -27.67
CA GLU A 39 -15.60 -6.94 -28.66
C GLU A 39 -16.33 -7.80 -29.70
N GLY A 40 -16.55 -7.23 -30.89
CA GLY A 40 -17.42 -7.85 -31.89
C GLY A 40 -18.84 -8.06 -31.35
N SER A 41 -19.31 -9.31 -31.31
CA SER A 41 -20.59 -9.69 -30.70
C SER A 41 -20.52 -9.98 -29.20
N ASN A 42 -19.32 -10.08 -28.63
CA ASN A 42 -19.13 -10.38 -27.22
C ASN A 42 -19.31 -9.12 -26.37
N THR A 43 -19.98 -9.28 -25.22
CA THR A 43 -20.16 -8.20 -24.26
C THR A 43 -19.79 -8.70 -22.87
N TYR A 44 -18.94 -7.95 -22.19
CA TYR A 44 -18.51 -8.17 -20.83
C TYR A 44 -18.90 -6.95 -20.01
N SER A 45 -19.52 -7.13 -18.85
CA SER A 45 -19.92 -6.02 -17.99
C SER A 45 -19.39 -6.16 -16.57
N TYR A 46 -19.15 -5.04 -15.92
CA TYR A 46 -18.57 -4.96 -14.60
C TYR A 46 -19.37 -3.97 -13.75
N THR A 47 -19.49 -4.27 -12.46
CA THR A 47 -20.05 -3.35 -11.46
C THR A 47 -19.02 -3.09 -10.38
N HIS A 48 -19.13 -1.95 -9.71
CA HIS A 48 -18.20 -1.50 -8.69
C HIS A 48 -18.96 -1.12 -7.42
N ASN A 49 -18.31 -1.40 -6.29
CA ASN A 49 -18.75 -0.98 -4.97
C ASN A 49 -18.55 0.53 -4.80
N TRP A 50 -19.08 1.08 -3.71
CA TRP A 50 -18.95 2.49 -3.37
C TRP A 50 -17.49 2.91 -3.08
N ASP A 51 -16.62 1.97 -2.72
CA ASP A 51 -15.18 2.15 -2.51
C ASP A 51 -14.36 2.03 -3.82
N GLY A 52 -15.02 1.70 -4.93
CA GLY A 52 -14.44 1.55 -6.26
C GLY A 52 -13.85 0.17 -6.57
N LEU A 53 -13.90 -0.79 -5.63
CA LEU A 53 -13.53 -2.17 -5.90
C LEU A 53 -14.60 -2.86 -6.76
N ARG A 54 -14.18 -3.75 -7.66
CA ARG A 54 -15.10 -4.46 -8.56
C ARG A 54 -16.00 -5.40 -7.77
N ALA A 55 -17.29 -5.11 -7.77
CA ALA A 55 -18.31 -5.87 -7.07
C ALA A 55 -18.72 -7.13 -7.83
N SER A 56 -18.85 -7.04 -9.15
CA SER A 56 -19.16 -8.20 -9.99
C SER A 56 -18.64 -8.05 -11.41
N LYS A 57 -18.56 -9.18 -12.11
CA LYS A 57 -18.40 -9.25 -13.56
C LYS A 57 -19.40 -10.20 -14.18
N THR A 58 -19.84 -9.90 -15.39
CA THR A 58 -20.69 -10.78 -16.19
C THR A 58 -20.04 -11.00 -17.55
N VAL A 59 -19.71 -12.26 -17.84
CA VAL A 59 -19.05 -12.69 -19.08
C VAL A 59 -19.95 -13.71 -19.74
N ASN A 60 -20.40 -13.44 -20.97
CA ASN A 60 -21.27 -14.35 -21.74
C ASN A 60 -22.51 -14.83 -20.95
N GLY A 61 -23.10 -13.94 -20.15
CA GLY A 61 -24.28 -14.23 -19.33
C GLY A 61 -24.00 -14.89 -17.97
N VAL A 62 -22.74 -15.23 -17.66
CA VAL A 62 -22.35 -15.79 -16.36
C VAL A 62 -21.88 -14.66 -15.45
N THR A 63 -22.61 -14.43 -14.36
CA THR A 63 -22.25 -13.42 -13.34
C THR A 63 -21.42 -14.04 -12.22
N THR A 64 -20.31 -13.39 -11.91
CA THR A 64 -19.44 -13.68 -10.75
C THR A 64 -19.39 -12.44 -9.87
N ASN A 65 -19.73 -12.60 -8.59
CA ASN A 65 -19.63 -11.55 -7.58
C ASN A 65 -18.33 -11.71 -6.80
N HIS A 66 -17.67 -10.60 -6.47
CA HIS A 66 -16.39 -10.60 -5.75
C HIS A 66 -16.58 -10.10 -4.32
N ILE A 67 -15.99 -10.82 -3.37
CA ILE A 67 -15.92 -10.41 -1.97
C ILE A 67 -14.50 -10.02 -1.63
N TRP A 68 -14.37 -8.90 -0.93
CA TRP A 68 -13.12 -8.25 -0.61
C TRP A 68 -12.91 -8.21 0.92
N ASP A 69 -11.65 -8.37 1.33
CA ASP A 69 -11.15 -8.04 2.67
C ASP A 69 -10.04 -6.98 2.50
N GLY A 70 -10.34 -5.74 2.91
CA GLY A 70 -9.53 -4.59 2.52
C GLY A 70 -9.46 -4.44 1.00
N ASP A 71 -8.26 -4.48 0.43
CA ASP A 71 -7.98 -4.38 -1.01
C ASP A 71 -7.69 -5.75 -1.67
N GLN A 72 -7.93 -6.84 -0.93
CA GLN A 72 -7.66 -8.21 -1.37
C GLN A 72 -8.96 -8.95 -1.68
N MET A 73 -9.05 -9.55 -2.87
CA MET A 73 -10.17 -10.42 -3.21
C MET A 73 -10.02 -11.76 -2.48
N VAL A 74 -11.04 -12.13 -1.71
CA VAL A 74 -11.06 -13.32 -0.86
C VAL A 74 -12.02 -14.39 -1.33
N LEU A 75 -13.11 -14.03 -2.03
CA LEU A 75 -14.07 -15.00 -2.56
C LEU A 75 -14.60 -14.57 -3.93
N GLU A 76 -14.97 -15.56 -4.73
CA GLU A 76 -15.93 -15.42 -5.81
C GLU A 76 -17.23 -16.16 -5.44
N ILE A 77 -18.35 -15.51 -5.74
CA ILE A 77 -19.69 -16.04 -5.51
C ILE A 77 -20.43 -16.07 -6.84
N ASP A 78 -21.03 -17.20 -7.19
CA ASP A 78 -21.81 -17.36 -8.41
C ASP A 78 -23.13 -16.54 -8.37
N GLY A 79 -23.85 -16.49 -9.50
CA GLY A 79 -25.15 -15.80 -9.58
C GLY A 79 -26.25 -16.37 -8.67
N ALA A 80 -26.06 -17.58 -8.11
CA ALA A 80 -26.99 -18.23 -7.19
C ALA A 80 -26.61 -18.01 -5.71
N GLY A 81 -25.50 -17.34 -5.42
CA GLY A 81 -25.03 -17.06 -4.07
C GLY A 81 -24.11 -18.13 -3.47
N ASN A 82 -23.67 -19.12 -4.26
CA ASN A 82 -22.71 -20.12 -3.80
C ASN A 82 -21.28 -19.64 -3.98
N VAL A 83 -20.40 -19.99 -3.05
CA VAL A 83 -18.97 -19.72 -3.17
C VAL A 83 -18.38 -20.62 -4.27
N SER A 84 -17.90 -20.02 -5.35
CA SER A 84 -17.24 -20.73 -6.46
C SER A 84 -15.74 -20.88 -6.21
N ASN A 85 -15.08 -19.80 -5.76
CA ASN A 85 -13.66 -19.79 -5.44
C ASN A 85 -13.39 -19.15 -4.08
N LYS A 86 -12.44 -19.70 -3.34
CA LYS A 86 -11.86 -19.08 -2.13
C LYS A 86 -10.39 -18.80 -2.34
N TYR A 87 -9.93 -17.64 -1.87
CA TYR A 87 -8.55 -17.21 -1.99
C TYR A 87 -7.96 -16.99 -0.60
N ILE A 88 -7.00 -17.83 -0.23
CA ILE A 88 -6.31 -17.72 1.06
C ILE A 88 -4.98 -17.03 0.86
N ARG A 89 -4.83 -15.89 1.51
CA ARG A 89 -3.66 -15.01 1.40
C ARG A 89 -2.87 -15.01 2.71
N GLY A 90 -1.55 -14.94 2.58
CA GLY A 90 -0.62 -14.54 3.62
C GLY A 90 -0.02 -13.20 3.20
N ILE A 91 1.31 -13.15 3.03
CA ILE A 91 1.93 -11.99 2.39
C ILE A 91 1.58 -11.92 0.89
N ASN A 92 1.51 -13.09 0.24
CA ASN A 92 0.98 -13.27 -1.12
C ASN A 92 -0.19 -14.27 -1.10
N LEU A 93 -0.85 -14.47 -2.25
CA LEU A 93 -1.87 -15.53 -2.40
C LEU A 93 -1.21 -16.91 -2.24
N ILE A 94 -1.64 -17.67 -1.24
CA ILE A 94 -1.05 -18.98 -0.92
C ILE A 94 -1.71 -20.06 -1.77
N TYR A 95 -3.04 -20.09 -1.75
CA TYR A 95 -3.80 -21.04 -2.55
C TYR A 95 -5.18 -20.50 -2.92
N ALA A 96 -5.70 -21.05 -4.02
CA ALA A 96 -7.10 -20.95 -4.40
C ALA A 96 -7.78 -22.30 -4.17
N GLU A 97 -9.03 -22.28 -3.70
CA GLU A 97 -9.84 -23.47 -3.47
C GLU A 97 -11.14 -23.40 -4.26
N GLU A 98 -11.32 -24.37 -5.16
CA GLU A 98 -12.52 -24.57 -5.98
C GLU A 98 -13.10 -25.95 -5.66
N SER A 99 -14.31 -26.02 -5.10
CA SER A 99 -14.97 -27.28 -4.72
C SER A 99 -14.06 -28.26 -3.93
N ALA A 100 -13.30 -27.75 -2.96
CA ALA A 100 -12.30 -28.46 -2.14
C ALA A 100 -11.00 -28.87 -2.85
N ASN A 101 -10.84 -28.60 -4.14
CA ASN A 101 -9.56 -28.73 -4.84
C ASN A 101 -8.71 -27.49 -4.60
N ARG A 102 -7.50 -27.68 -4.06
CA ARG A 102 -6.56 -26.60 -3.81
C ARG A 102 -5.46 -26.57 -4.86
N ARG A 103 -5.19 -25.37 -5.36
CA ARG A 103 -4.01 -25.07 -6.15
C ARG A 103 -3.16 -24.03 -5.44
N TYR A 104 -1.90 -24.35 -5.22
CA TYR A 104 -0.93 -23.52 -4.52
C TYR A 104 -0.14 -22.70 -5.53
N PHE A 105 0.13 -21.45 -5.19
CA PHE A 105 0.80 -20.50 -6.07
C PHE A 105 2.27 -20.39 -5.72
N LEU A 106 3.12 -20.47 -6.73
CA LEU A 106 4.56 -20.25 -6.65
C LEU A 106 4.91 -19.01 -7.46
N TYR A 107 5.79 -18.19 -6.89
CA TYR A 107 6.11 -16.87 -7.41
C TYR A 107 7.60 -16.75 -7.78
N ASN A 108 7.91 -15.91 -8.76
CA ASN A 108 9.28 -15.42 -8.96
C ASN A 108 9.59 -14.26 -8.00
N GLY A 109 10.80 -13.69 -8.11
CA GLY A 109 11.18 -12.52 -7.33
C GLY A 109 10.30 -11.29 -7.62
N HIS A 110 9.88 -11.08 -8.86
CA HIS A 110 9.02 -9.96 -9.21
C HIS A 110 7.64 -10.03 -8.51
N GLY A 111 7.20 -11.26 -8.18
CA GLY A 111 5.89 -11.56 -7.62
C GLY A 111 4.91 -12.13 -8.63
N ASP A 112 5.38 -12.53 -9.80
CA ASP A 112 4.56 -13.16 -10.82
C ASP A 112 4.31 -14.62 -10.46
N THR A 113 3.08 -15.08 -10.66
CA THR A 113 2.75 -16.51 -10.52
C THR A 113 3.47 -17.28 -11.62
N VAL A 114 4.54 -18.01 -11.29
CA VAL A 114 5.30 -18.80 -12.28
C VAL A 114 4.88 -20.27 -12.31
N GLN A 115 4.26 -20.78 -11.25
CA GLN A 115 3.80 -22.15 -11.22
C GLN A 115 2.61 -22.34 -10.28
N LEU A 116 1.72 -23.27 -10.64
CA LEU A 116 0.67 -23.80 -9.78
C LEU A 116 0.95 -25.26 -9.46
N THR A 117 0.76 -25.65 -8.20
CA THR A 117 0.88 -27.05 -7.77
C THR A 117 -0.40 -27.54 -7.10
N SER A 118 -0.69 -28.82 -7.26
CA SER A 118 -1.77 -29.51 -6.54
C SER A 118 -1.41 -29.78 -5.08
N THR A 119 -2.36 -30.33 -4.32
CA THR A 119 -2.15 -30.77 -2.92
C THR A 119 -1.09 -31.86 -2.76
N THR A 120 -0.76 -32.60 -3.81
CA THR A 120 0.29 -33.63 -3.80
C THR A 120 1.67 -33.09 -4.24
N GLY A 121 1.76 -31.80 -4.58
CA GLY A 121 2.97 -31.18 -5.11
C GLY A 121 3.17 -31.35 -6.63
N SER A 122 2.27 -32.05 -7.32
CA SER A 122 2.33 -32.16 -8.79
C SER A 122 2.06 -30.81 -9.46
N SER A 123 2.87 -30.47 -10.46
CA SER A 123 2.71 -29.25 -11.28
C SER A 123 1.39 -29.30 -12.07
N ILE A 124 0.57 -28.25 -11.92
CA ILE A 124 -0.68 -28.04 -12.67
C ILE A 124 -0.42 -27.20 -13.92
N LYS A 125 0.28 -26.07 -13.74
CA LYS A 125 0.57 -25.09 -14.80
C LYS A 125 1.87 -24.37 -14.47
N VAL A 126 2.64 -24.05 -15.51
CA VAL A 126 3.82 -23.16 -15.46
C VAL A 126 3.52 -21.96 -16.34
N TYR A 127 3.92 -20.77 -15.92
CA TYR A 127 3.73 -19.53 -16.65
C TYR A 127 5.06 -18.89 -17.02
N ASP A 128 5.14 -18.45 -18.27
CA ASP A 128 6.26 -17.68 -18.79
C ASP A 128 5.75 -16.32 -19.25
N TYR A 129 6.36 -15.23 -18.79
CA TYR A 129 5.97 -13.86 -19.13
C TYR A 129 7.11 -13.11 -19.82
N ASP A 130 6.80 -12.09 -20.63
CA ASP A 130 7.76 -11.03 -20.89
C ASP A 130 7.77 -9.97 -19.77
N ALA A 131 8.63 -8.97 -19.93
CA ALA A 131 8.82 -7.90 -18.96
C ALA A 131 7.55 -7.06 -18.70
N PHE A 132 6.56 -7.08 -19.60
CA PHE A 132 5.29 -6.36 -19.42
C PHE A 132 4.15 -7.31 -19.03
N GLY A 133 4.46 -8.55 -18.64
CA GLY A 133 3.47 -9.51 -18.18
C GLY A 133 2.68 -10.19 -19.29
N ASN A 134 3.10 -10.13 -20.56
CA ASN A 134 2.46 -10.94 -21.60
C ASN A 134 2.86 -12.40 -21.44
N GLU A 135 1.87 -13.26 -21.20
CA GLU A 135 2.06 -14.71 -21.13
C GLU A 135 2.50 -15.27 -22.49
N LYS A 136 3.60 -16.02 -22.51
CA LYS A 136 4.19 -16.64 -23.70
C LYS A 136 3.71 -18.06 -23.95
N ASN A 137 3.21 -18.72 -22.91
CA ASN A 137 2.77 -20.12 -22.94
C ASN A 137 1.28 -20.24 -22.65
N ILE A 138 0.47 -19.46 -23.38
CA ILE A 138 -0.98 -19.37 -23.23
C ILE A 138 -1.65 -20.74 -23.36
N ASP A 139 -2.47 -21.08 -22.37
CA ASP A 139 -3.37 -22.23 -22.42
C ASP A 139 -4.84 -21.77 -22.39
N PRO A 140 -5.61 -22.00 -23.47
CA PRO A 140 -7.03 -21.66 -23.53
C PRO A 140 -7.89 -22.39 -22.49
N ASN A 141 -7.42 -23.48 -21.90
CA ASN A 141 -8.14 -24.23 -20.86
C ASN A 141 -7.74 -23.80 -19.44
N ASP A 142 -6.74 -22.93 -19.29
CA ASP A 142 -6.35 -22.46 -17.96
C ASP A 142 -7.48 -21.60 -17.35
N THR A 143 -7.94 -22.02 -16.17
CA THR A 143 -8.97 -21.37 -15.36
C THR A 143 -8.37 -20.49 -14.27
N ASN A 144 -7.03 -20.39 -14.18
CA ASN A 144 -6.40 -19.52 -13.21
C ASN A 144 -6.49 -18.05 -13.58
N LEU A 145 -6.90 -17.28 -12.58
CA LEU A 145 -7.19 -15.86 -12.67
C LEU A 145 -6.02 -15.03 -12.13
N PHE A 146 -5.30 -15.48 -11.11
CA PHE A 146 -4.18 -14.71 -10.55
C PHE A 146 -2.87 -15.07 -11.24
N ARG A 147 -2.31 -14.13 -11.99
CA ARG A 147 -1.18 -14.37 -12.92
C ARG A 147 0.01 -13.46 -12.63
N TYR A 148 0.36 -12.58 -13.57
CA TYR A 148 1.42 -11.59 -13.45
C TYR A 148 1.20 -10.68 -12.23
N CYS A 149 2.27 -10.40 -11.47
CA CYS A 149 2.24 -9.77 -10.15
C CYS A 149 1.28 -10.41 -9.11
N GLY A 150 0.78 -11.63 -9.36
CA GLY A 150 -0.27 -12.24 -8.52
C GLY A 150 -1.63 -11.57 -8.66
N GLU A 151 -1.85 -10.82 -9.75
CA GLU A 151 -3.05 -10.00 -9.95
C GLU A 151 -4.10 -10.64 -10.85
N TYR A 152 -5.35 -10.18 -10.69
CA TYR A 152 -6.51 -10.78 -11.34
C TYR A 152 -6.50 -10.49 -12.85
N PHE A 153 -6.40 -11.53 -13.66
CA PHE A 153 -6.40 -11.49 -15.11
C PHE A 153 -7.79 -11.80 -15.68
N ASP A 154 -8.37 -10.83 -16.37
CA ASP A 154 -9.63 -10.99 -17.11
C ASP A 154 -9.33 -11.56 -18.49
N LYS A 155 -9.36 -12.89 -18.56
CA LYS A 155 -9.10 -13.68 -19.78
C LYS A 155 -9.96 -13.23 -20.97
N GLU A 156 -11.18 -12.78 -20.72
CA GLU A 156 -12.13 -12.29 -21.72
C GLU A 156 -11.67 -11.01 -22.44
N THR A 157 -10.81 -10.21 -21.81
CA THR A 157 -10.29 -8.95 -22.38
C THR A 157 -8.78 -8.92 -22.51
N GLY A 158 -8.07 -9.90 -21.95
CA GLY A 158 -6.61 -9.92 -21.89
C GLY A 158 -6.03 -8.83 -20.98
N THR A 159 -6.82 -8.30 -20.04
CA THR A 159 -6.38 -7.23 -19.14
C THR A 159 -6.19 -7.72 -17.70
N ILE A 160 -5.36 -7.01 -16.95
CA ILE A 160 -5.13 -7.24 -15.53
C ILE A 160 -5.86 -6.17 -14.73
N TYR A 161 -6.73 -6.61 -13.82
CA TYR A 161 -7.48 -5.73 -12.93
C TYR A 161 -6.63 -5.35 -11.71
N LEU A 162 -6.32 -4.06 -11.59
CA LEU A 162 -5.50 -3.48 -10.52
C LEU A 162 -6.32 -2.52 -9.68
N ARG A 163 -7.52 -2.94 -9.25
CA ARG A 163 -8.48 -2.13 -8.47
C ARG A 163 -8.95 -0.86 -9.20
N ALA A 164 -8.14 0.22 -9.16
CA ALA A 164 -8.49 1.51 -9.73
C ALA A 164 -8.45 1.52 -11.27
N ARG A 165 -7.56 0.73 -11.88
CA ARG A 165 -7.35 0.70 -13.33
C ARG A 165 -7.19 -0.72 -13.87
N TYR A 166 -7.39 -0.83 -15.17
CA TYR A 166 -7.14 -2.04 -15.94
C TYR A 166 -5.86 -1.85 -16.75
N TYR A 167 -4.92 -2.77 -16.56
CA TYR A 167 -3.65 -2.82 -17.27
C TYR A 167 -3.74 -3.77 -18.47
N ASP A 168 -3.23 -3.37 -19.61
CA ASP A 168 -3.16 -4.20 -20.82
C ASP A 168 -1.68 -4.54 -21.09
N PRO A 169 -1.26 -5.78 -20.76
CA PRO A 169 0.10 -6.27 -21.05
C PRO A 169 0.46 -6.18 -22.53
N GLY A 170 -0.51 -6.39 -23.44
CA GLY A 170 -0.29 -6.46 -24.89
C GLY A 170 0.22 -5.15 -25.49
N ILE A 171 -0.11 -4.03 -24.85
CA ILE A 171 0.37 -2.69 -25.23
C ILE A 171 1.21 -2.02 -24.13
N GLY A 172 1.48 -2.73 -23.03
CA GLY A 172 2.33 -2.29 -21.93
C GLY A 172 1.84 -1.04 -21.21
N ARG A 173 0.51 -0.80 -21.12
CA ARG A 173 -0.05 0.42 -20.50
C ARG A 173 -1.46 0.21 -19.93
N PHE A 174 -1.91 1.17 -19.13
CA PHE A 174 -3.31 1.21 -18.69
C PHE A 174 -4.25 1.54 -19.85
N ILE A 175 -5.49 1.06 -19.77
CA ILE A 175 -6.56 1.40 -20.74
C ILE A 175 -7.39 2.63 -20.31
N THR A 176 -7.17 3.10 -19.07
CA THR A 176 -7.76 4.31 -18.49
C THR A 176 -6.69 5.31 -18.09
N GLU A 177 -7.09 6.59 -18.08
CA GLU A 177 -6.26 7.66 -17.51
C GLU A 177 -6.15 7.49 -16.01
N ASP A 178 -4.97 7.79 -15.48
CA ASP A 178 -4.75 8.01 -14.06
C ASP A 178 -5.69 9.09 -13.50
N SER A 179 -6.14 8.89 -12.27
CA SER A 179 -6.86 9.91 -11.52
C SER A 179 -5.93 11.05 -11.08
N TYR A 180 -4.64 10.76 -10.98
CA TYR A 180 -3.60 11.72 -10.67
C TYR A 180 -3.06 12.38 -11.94
N TRP A 181 -3.20 13.71 -12.04
CA TRP A 181 -2.80 14.49 -13.21
C TRP A 181 -1.27 14.60 -13.43
N GLY A 182 -0.46 14.11 -12.49
CA GLY A 182 0.99 14.31 -12.52
C GLY A 182 1.43 15.64 -11.92
N LYS A 183 2.71 15.97 -12.11
CA LYS A 183 3.34 17.25 -11.73
C LYS A 183 4.05 17.81 -12.95
N ASP A 184 3.92 19.11 -13.18
CA ASP A 184 4.66 19.81 -14.24
C ASP A 184 6.18 19.67 -14.08
N SER A 185 6.65 19.52 -12.84
CA SER A 185 8.07 19.30 -12.52
C SER A 185 8.55 17.85 -12.74
N ASP A 186 7.66 16.91 -13.02
CA ASP A 186 7.97 15.53 -13.36
C ASP A 186 7.26 15.14 -14.69
N PRO A 187 7.91 15.39 -15.84
CA PRO A 187 7.32 15.13 -17.15
C PRO A 187 6.89 13.66 -17.37
N LEU A 188 7.51 12.70 -16.68
CA LEU A 188 7.11 11.28 -16.78
C LEU A 188 5.74 11.02 -16.15
N SER A 189 5.42 11.76 -15.08
CA SER A 189 4.12 11.67 -14.41
C SER A 189 2.95 12.23 -15.23
N LEU A 190 3.24 13.03 -16.27
CA LEU A 190 2.21 13.62 -17.15
C LEU A 190 1.63 12.61 -18.15
N ASN A 191 2.28 11.45 -18.34
CA ASN A 191 1.71 10.36 -19.13
C ASN A 191 0.82 9.48 -18.25
N LEU A 192 -0.48 9.80 -18.26
CA LEU A 192 -1.53 9.21 -17.42
C LEU A 192 -1.85 7.72 -17.72
N TYR A 193 -1.17 7.11 -18.70
CA TYR A 193 -1.40 5.72 -19.09
C TYR A 193 -0.22 4.81 -18.75
N THR A 194 0.88 5.37 -18.24
CA THR A 194 2.12 4.62 -18.02
C THR A 194 1.95 3.56 -16.95
N TYR A 195 2.23 2.30 -17.27
CA TYR A 195 2.34 1.24 -16.27
C TYR A 195 3.75 1.20 -15.70
N CYS A 196 3.86 1.12 -14.38
CA CYS A 196 5.12 0.89 -13.66
C CYS A 196 6.28 1.73 -14.18
N TYR A 197 6.00 2.99 -14.48
CA TYR A 197 7.03 3.91 -14.91
C TYR A 197 7.76 3.53 -16.21
N SER A 198 7.16 2.64 -17.02
CA SER A 198 7.82 1.94 -18.13
C SER A 198 9.04 1.11 -17.72
N ASP A 199 9.17 0.80 -16.43
CA ASP A 199 10.17 -0.09 -15.84
C ASP A 199 9.49 -1.21 -15.02
N PRO A 200 8.62 -2.03 -15.66
CA PRO A 200 7.85 -3.10 -15.02
C PRO A 200 8.69 -4.29 -14.56
N ILE A 201 10.02 -4.25 -14.71
CA ILE A 201 10.93 -5.25 -14.13
C ILE A 201 11.26 -4.88 -12.68
N MET A 202 11.29 -3.58 -12.38
CA MET A 202 11.65 -3.04 -11.07
C MET A 202 10.43 -2.69 -10.22
N TYR A 203 9.30 -2.40 -10.87
CA TYR A 203 8.08 -1.94 -10.22
C TYR A 203 6.86 -2.80 -10.57
N SER A 204 5.96 -2.92 -9.62
CA SER A 204 4.59 -3.43 -9.78
C SER A 204 3.59 -2.35 -9.33
N ASP A 205 2.34 -2.35 -9.79
CA ASP A 205 1.32 -1.40 -9.30
C ASP A 205 0.09 -2.16 -8.78
N PRO A 206 0.10 -2.63 -7.52
CA PRO A 206 -0.99 -3.41 -6.95
C PRO A 206 -2.33 -2.64 -6.89
N SER A 207 -2.24 -1.32 -6.73
CA SER A 207 -3.40 -0.43 -6.54
C SER A 207 -3.97 0.13 -7.84
N GLY A 208 -3.21 0.00 -8.94
CA GLY A 208 -3.50 0.68 -10.20
C GLY A 208 -3.41 2.20 -10.10
N ASN A 209 -2.65 2.78 -9.17
CA ASN A 209 -2.44 4.23 -9.07
C ASN A 209 -0.96 4.57 -8.98
N ILE A 210 -0.20 3.83 -8.16
CA ILE A 210 1.18 4.17 -7.80
C ILE A 210 1.99 2.88 -7.89
N PRO A 211 2.99 2.84 -8.79
CA PRO A 211 3.95 1.75 -8.80
C PRO A 211 4.79 1.71 -7.52
N VAL A 212 4.94 0.50 -6.97
CA VAL A 212 5.78 0.14 -5.84
C VAL A 212 6.91 -0.76 -6.32
N GLU A 213 8.04 -0.80 -5.61
CA GLU A 213 9.10 -1.76 -5.92
C GLU A 213 8.63 -3.20 -5.68
N THR A 214 9.22 -4.17 -6.40
CA THR A 214 8.64 -5.52 -6.59
C THR A 214 8.73 -6.45 -5.38
N ILE A 215 7.99 -7.57 -5.43
CA ILE A 215 7.78 -8.56 -4.35
C ILE A 215 9.07 -9.25 -3.85
N LEU A 216 10.26 -8.96 -4.40
CA LEU A 216 11.53 -9.32 -3.76
C LEU A 216 11.67 -8.66 -2.37
N ASP A 217 10.91 -7.59 -2.10
CA ASP A 217 10.76 -6.96 -0.78
C ASP A 217 9.68 -7.63 0.12
N VAL A 218 9.06 -8.73 -0.32
CA VAL A 218 8.15 -9.57 0.49
C VAL A 218 8.82 -10.89 0.90
N LEU A 219 9.67 -11.49 0.04
CA LEU A 219 10.54 -12.62 0.41
C LEU A 219 11.73 -12.19 1.30
N SER A 220 12.08 -10.91 1.28
CA SER A 220 13.04 -10.26 2.18
C SER A 220 12.56 -10.27 3.63
N ILE A 221 11.27 -10.40 3.97
CA ILE A 221 10.87 -10.47 5.39
C ILE A 221 11.48 -11.69 6.09
N GLY A 222 11.52 -12.85 5.43
CA GLY A 222 12.11 -14.09 5.98
C GLY A 222 13.65 -14.11 5.94
N TRP A 223 14.25 -13.57 4.88
CA TRP A 223 15.71 -13.49 4.70
C TRP A 223 16.33 -12.34 5.52
N SER A 224 15.75 -11.15 5.51
CA SER A 224 16.12 -9.99 6.35
C SER A 224 15.91 -10.29 7.84
N PHE A 225 14.92 -11.11 8.22
CA PHE A 225 14.80 -11.62 9.59
C PHE A 225 15.94 -12.59 9.94
N SER A 226 16.27 -13.55 9.06
CA SER A 226 17.39 -14.48 9.23
C SER A 226 18.76 -13.76 9.29
N ASP A 227 19.00 -12.78 8.41
CA ASP A 227 20.25 -12.00 8.34
C ASP A 227 20.34 -10.94 9.45
N PHE A 228 19.23 -10.37 9.92
CA PHE A 228 19.21 -9.52 11.12
C PHE A 228 19.54 -10.32 12.39
N VAL A 229 19.01 -11.55 12.50
CA VAL A 229 19.27 -12.44 13.65
C VAL A 229 20.71 -12.97 13.63
N ARG A 230 21.30 -13.19 12.45
CA ARG A 230 22.70 -13.67 12.30
C ARG A 230 23.74 -12.54 12.34
N ASN A 231 23.43 -11.35 11.80
CA ASN A 231 24.33 -10.19 11.70
C ASN A 231 23.57 -8.84 11.85
N PRO A 232 23.36 -8.34 13.08
CA PRO A 232 22.58 -7.14 13.32
C PRO A 232 23.30 -5.85 12.87
N SER A 233 22.81 -5.24 11.78
CA SER A 233 23.29 -3.97 11.20
C SER A 233 22.14 -3.10 10.66
N TRP A 234 22.40 -1.82 10.40
CA TRP A 234 21.37 -0.84 9.98
C TRP A 234 20.90 -1.02 8.52
N ALA A 235 21.74 -1.60 7.67
CA ALA A 235 21.31 -2.05 6.35
C ALA A 235 20.25 -3.17 6.49
N ASN A 236 20.53 -4.19 7.30
CA ASN A 236 19.67 -5.36 7.47
C ASN A 236 18.35 -5.04 8.20
N PHE A 237 18.36 -4.09 9.15
CA PHE A 237 17.14 -3.58 9.80
C PHE A 237 16.35 -2.64 8.89
N GLY A 238 17.03 -1.84 8.06
CA GLY A 238 16.40 -0.95 7.07
C GLY A 238 15.61 -1.71 6.02
N TYR A 239 16.16 -2.83 5.52
CA TYR A 239 15.43 -3.74 4.63
C TYR A 239 14.18 -4.31 5.32
N LEU A 240 14.32 -4.91 6.51
CA LEU A 240 13.18 -5.46 7.27
C LEU A 240 12.07 -4.42 7.58
N ALA A 241 12.42 -3.18 7.89
CA ALA A 241 11.45 -2.13 8.20
C ALA A 241 10.76 -1.58 6.95
N TRP A 242 11.46 -1.52 5.82
CA TRP A 242 10.91 -1.15 4.52
C TRP A 242 9.91 -2.19 4.01
N ASP A 243 10.30 -3.47 4.09
CA ASP A 243 9.49 -4.64 3.71
C ASP A 243 8.15 -4.72 4.48
N VAL A 244 8.18 -4.40 5.79
CA VAL A 244 6.99 -4.39 6.67
C VAL A 244 6.13 -3.13 6.49
N ALA A 245 6.73 -1.99 6.10
CA ALA A 245 5.98 -0.75 5.88
C ALA A 245 5.24 -0.74 4.54
N ALA A 246 5.84 -1.33 3.50
CA ALA A 246 5.23 -1.45 2.16
C ALA A 246 3.99 -2.34 2.14
N THR A 247 3.82 -3.23 3.13
CA THR A 247 2.69 -4.17 3.24
C THR A 247 1.52 -3.67 4.09
N ILE A 248 1.64 -2.53 4.80
CA ILE A 248 0.64 -2.08 5.81
C ILE A 248 0.02 -0.71 5.47
N VAL A 249 0.48 0.00 4.43
CA VAL A 249 -0.01 1.38 4.14
C VAL A 249 -0.83 1.45 2.85
N PRO A 250 -2.18 1.41 2.92
CA PRO A 250 -3.01 1.87 1.81
C PRO A 250 -2.93 3.41 1.73
N TYR A 251 -2.69 3.94 0.51
CA TYR A 251 -2.73 5.37 0.12
C TYR A 251 -1.53 6.28 0.45
N ALA A 252 -0.36 6.04 -0.16
CA ALA A 252 0.69 7.07 -0.26
C ALA A 252 1.29 7.13 -1.69
N PRO A 253 1.06 8.22 -2.46
CA PRO A 253 1.64 8.40 -3.79
C PRO A 253 3.11 8.80 -3.74
N GLY A 254 3.99 8.08 -4.44
CA GLY A 254 5.35 8.56 -4.61
C GLY A 254 6.31 7.68 -5.41
N SER A 255 6.56 8.04 -6.66
CA SER A 255 7.83 7.91 -7.38
C SER A 255 7.66 8.71 -8.70
N TYR A 256 8.57 9.59 -9.13
CA TYR A 256 10.01 9.45 -9.39
C TYR A 256 10.82 10.58 -8.72
N THR A 257 12.13 10.48 -8.44
CA THR A 257 13.25 10.14 -9.32
C THR A 257 14.46 9.80 -8.45
N ALA A 258 15.22 8.77 -8.81
CA ALA A 258 16.69 8.76 -8.73
C ALA A 258 17.28 7.48 -9.35
N LYS A 259 17.35 7.40 -10.68
CA LYS A 259 18.40 6.59 -11.35
C LYS A 259 19.72 7.37 -11.24
N GLY A 260 20.71 6.78 -10.57
CA GLY A 260 22.07 7.33 -10.54
C GLY A 260 22.92 6.81 -9.39
N ILE A 261 23.36 5.55 -9.49
CA ILE A 261 24.39 4.96 -8.64
C ILE A 261 25.64 5.85 -8.61
N LYS A 262 26.01 6.33 -7.42
CA LYS A 262 27.38 6.42 -6.87
C LYS A 262 27.29 6.37 -5.35
N ALA A 263 27.22 5.15 -4.82
CA ALA A 263 27.10 4.84 -3.41
C ALA A 263 28.31 5.38 -2.61
N GLY A 264 28.04 6.08 -1.51
CA GLY A 264 28.98 6.25 -0.41
C GLY A 264 29.37 7.69 -0.05
N THR A 265 29.71 8.56 -1.00
CA THR A 265 30.51 9.77 -0.65
C THR A 265 29.84 11.13 -0.85
N LYS A 266 28.73 11.24 -1.61
CA LYS A 266 28.10 12.56 -1.91
C LYS A 266 26.74 12.81 -1.26
N ILE A 267 26.17 11.83 -0.55
CA ILE A 267 24.93 11.99 0.22
C ILE A 267 25.20 12.79 1.51
N LEU A 268 26.40 12.66 2.07
CA LEU A 268 26.84 13.38 3.26
C LEU A 268 26.82 14.91 3.09
N SER A 269 27.03 15.44 1.88
CA SER A 269 27.03 16.89 1.64
C SER A 269 25.65 17.51 1.37
N ARG A 270 24.57 16.71 1.29
CA ARG A 270 23.20 17.20 1.07
C ARG A 270 22.28 17.07 2.30
N ALA A 271 22.67 16.30 3.32
CA ALA A 271 21.95 16.23 4.60
C ALA A 271 21.95 17.58 5.36
N ASP A 272 23.00 18.39 5.19
CA ASP A 272 23.13 19.74 5.78
C ASP A 272 22.26 20.82 5.08
N GLU A 273 21.76 20.55 3.86
CA GLU A 273 20.84 21.44 3.12
C GLU A 273 19.37 21.05 3.34
N TYR A 274 19.05 19.76 3.50
CA TYR A 274 17.69 19.27 3.70
C TYR A 274 17.07 19.66 5.05
N THR A 275 17.89 19.77 6.11
CA THR A 275 17.45 20.24 7.43
C THR A 275 17.19 21.76 7.48
N LYS A 276 17.55 22.50 6.43
CA LYS A 276 17.39 23.97 6.33
C LYS A 276 16.22 24.42 5.47
N THR A 277 15.42 23.50 4.94
CA THR A 277 14.19 23.79 4.17
C THR A 277 13.04 22.90 4.66
N GLY A 278 11.79 23.38 4.58
CA GLY A 278 10.60 22.60 4.98
C GLY A 278 10.23 22.67 6.48
N VAL A 279 9.42 21.71 6.94
CA VAL A 279 8.82 21.69 8.29
C VAL A 279 9.87 21.61 9.41
N TRP A 280 11.03 21.03 9.12
CA TRP A 280 12.13 20.87 10.08
C TRP A 280 12.95 22.13 10.32
N ALA A 281 12.89 23.11 9.39
CA ALA A 281 13.51 24.43 9.54
C ALA A 281 12.67 25.41 10.38
N MET A 282 11.42 25.05 10.69
CA MET A 282 10.52 25.87 11.49
C MET A 282 10.89 25.82 12.98
N LYS A 283 10.43 26.83 13.74
CA LYS A 283 10.56 26.80 15.21
C LYS A 283 9.79 25.60 15.76
N ALA A 284 10.24 25.07 16.90
CA ALA A 284 9.72 23.80 17.45
C ALA A 284 8.18 23.75 17.60
N PHE A 285 7.55 24.87 17.93
CA PHE A 285 6.10 24.99 18.04
C PHE A 285 5.41 24.91 16.67
N ASP A 286 5.82 25.75 15.72
CA ASP A 286 5.28 25.80 14.34
C ASP A 286 5.50 24.46 13.61
N ARG A 287 6.68 23.86 13.80
CA ARG A 287 7.02 22.52 13.30
C ARG A 287 6.04 21.46 13.79
N GLY A 288 5.73 21.50 15.08
CA GLY A 288 4.80 20.55 15.70
C GLY A 288 3.41 20.63 15.10
N TRP A 289 2.95 21.86 14.83
CA TRP A 289 1.65 22.14 14.24
C TRP A 289 1.52 21.61 12.81
N GLU A 290 2.54 21.83 11.98
CA GLU A 290 2.55 21.35 10.60
C GLU A 290 2.68 19.82 10.52
N ILE A 291 3.44 19.20 11.44
CA ILE A 291 3.51 17.74 11.55
C ILE A 291 2.16 17.16 11.97
N GLU A 292 1.48 17.74 12.96
CA GLU A 292 0.16 17.27 13.40
C GLU A 292 -0.86 17.30 12.25
N LYS A 293 -0.90 18.38 11.46
CA LYS A 293 -1.74 18.46 10.24
C LYS A 293 -1.38 17.40 9.22
N ALA A 294 -0.09 17.19 8.94
CA ALA A 294 0.37 16.18 7.98
C ALA A 294 -0.01 14.75 8.42
N LEU A 295 -0.22 14.54 9.72
CA LEU A 295 -0.61 13.26 10.30
C LEU A 295 -2.12 13.11 10.52
N GLY A 296 -2.93 14.06 10.03
CA GLY A 296 -4.40 14.03 10.14
C GLY A 296 -4.95 14.45 11.50
N GLY A 297 -4.14 15.10 12.34
CA GLY A 297 -4.58 15.72 13.59
C GLY A 297 -5.34 17.01 13.35
N TRP A 298 -6.07 17.48 14.38
CA TRP A 298 -6.97 18.64 14.26
C TRP A 298 -6.23 19.97 14.17
N GLY A 299 -4.90 19.96 14.35
CA GLY A 299 -4.04 21.11 14.13
C GLY A 299 -4.42 22.25 15.07
N ASN A 300 -4.66 21.96 16.34
CA ASN A 300 -5.04 22.98 17.33
C ASN A 300 -4.32 22.84 18.67
N ASN A 301 -3.51 21.78 18.88
CA ASN A 301 -2.99 21.50 20.22
C ASN A 301 -1.67 20.71 20.20
N PHE A 302 -0.59 21.29 19.66
CA PHE A 302 0.75 20.74 19.82
C PHE A 302 1.52 21.47 20.95
N PRO A 303 2.24 20.78 21.86
CA PRO A 303 2.34 19.34 22.05
C PRO A 303 1.26 18.82 23.01
N VAL A 304 0.20 18.19 22.52
CA VAL A 304 -0.82 17.58 23.38
C VAL A 304 -1.07 16.14 22.95
N ILE A 305 -1.50 15.35 23.93
CA ILE A 305 -2.02 14.01 23.72
C ILE A 305 -3.39 14.18 23.05
N ASP A 306 -3.54 13.66 21.84
CA ASP A 306 -4.83 13.55 21.15
C ASP A 306 -5.60 12.36 21.74
N TRP A 307 -6.91 12.50 21.88
CA TRP A 307 -7.74 11.46 22.49
C TRP A 307 -9.12 11.40 21.83
N ALA A 308 -9.61 10.17 21.66
CA ALA A 308 -10.95 9.90 21.14
C ALA A 308 -11.92 9.61 22.30
N ILE A 309 -13.06 10.30 22.28
CA ILE A 309 -14.10 10.14 23.30
C ILE A 309 -14.92 8.91 22.97
N LYS A 310 -14.93 7.95 23.89
CA LYS A 310 -15.78 6.76 23.81
C LYS A 310 -17.22 7.09 24.18
N GLU A 311 -17.39 7.79 25.28
CA GLU A 311 -18.70 8.13 25.82
C GLU A 311 -18.64 9.33 26.77
N PHE A 312 -19.78 10.01 26.92
CA PHE A 312 -20.00 11.02 27.94
C PHE A 312 -21.08 10.55 28.90
N ARG A 313 -20.79 10.58 30.21
CA ARG A 313 -21.78 10.25 31.25
C ARG A 313 -21.59 11.16 32.45
N ASN A 314 -22.68 11.69 32.99
CA ASN A 314 -22.70 12.52 34.20
C ASN A 314 -21.71 13.71 34.17
N GLY A 315 -21.58 14.39 33.02
CA GLY A 315 -20.67 15.53 32.87
C GLY A 315 -19.18 15.19 32.85
N LYS A 316 -18.82 13.91 32.65
CA LYS A 316 -17.46 13.40 32.48
C LYS A 316 -17.33 12.71 31.11
N GLY A 317 -16.20 12.89 30.45
CA GLY A 317 -15.87 12.15 29.22
C GLY A 317 -14.96 10.95 29.52
N TYR A 318 -15.09 9.88 28.76
CA TYR A 318 -14.30 8.66 28.91
C TYR A 318 -13.60 8.32 27.60
N LEU A 319 -12.32 7.99 27.66
CA LEU A 319 -11.43 7.88 26.49
C LEU A 319 -11.32 6.44 25.99
N SER A 320 -11.40 6.23 24.67
CA SER A 320 -11.23 4.89 24.04
C SER A 320 -9.88 4.69 23.36
N ASP A 321 -9.29 5.78 22.87
CA ASP A 321 -7.99 5.76 22.23
C ASP A 321 -7.22 7.04 22.58
N ILE A 322 -5.92 6.90 22.80
CA ILE A 322 -5.03 7.96 23.24
C ILE A 322 -3.80 7.92 22.34
N LYS A 323 -3.57 9.00 21.62
CA LYS A 323 -2.46 9.17 20.70
C LYS A 323 -1.59 10.32 21.16
N SER A 324 -0.30 10.08 21.36
CA SER A 324 0.67 11.16 21.59
C SER A 324 1.56 11.31 20.37
N ILE A 325 1.55 12.49 19.75
CA ILE A 325 2.41 12.81 18.61
C ILE A 325 3.61 13.60 19.11
N LYS A 326 4.82 13.18 18.74
CA LYS A 326 6.09 13.83 19.09
C LYS A 326 6.91 14.08 17.84
N SER A 327 7.56 15.23 17.74
CA SER A 327 8.52 15.53 16.66
C SER A 327 9.93 15.56 17.22
N ILE A 328 10.82 14.79 16.59
CA ILE A 328 12.22 14.66 17.02
C ILE A 328 13.12 14.88 15.82
N ASP A 329 13.88 15.97 15.87
CA ASP A 329 14.94 16.22 14.90
C ASP A 329 16.18 15.43 15.30
N ILE A 330 16.27 14.20 14.78
CA ILE A 330 17.39 13.28 15.05
C ILE A 330 18.74 13.82 14.58
N THR A 331 18.79 14.88 13.76
CA THR A 331 20.06 15.52 13.37
C THR A 331 20.64 16.41 14.46
N ALA A 332 19.80 16.90 15.38
CA ALA A 332 20.23 17.79 16.44
C ALA A 332 21.37 17.19 17.28
N LYS A 333 22.39 18.01 17.58
CA LYS A 333 23.59 17.59 18.35
C LYS A 333 23.24 16.86 19.65
N THR A 334 22.13 17.23 20.29
CA THR A 334 21.63 16.60 21.52
C THR A 334 21.31 15.12 21.34
N TYR A 335 20.71 14.75 20.20
CA TYR A 335 20.20 13.41 19.92
C TYR A 335 21.16 12.54 19.11
N GLN A 336 22.29 13.10 18.68
CA GLN A 336 23.44 12.32 18.22
C GLN A 336 24.03 11.45 19.34
N LYS A 337 23.84 11.84 20.61
CA LYS A 337 24.14 10.98 21.77
C LYS A 337 22.97 10.04 22.04
N SER A 338 23.19 8.74 21.82
CA SER A 338 22.17 7.69 21.98
C SER A 338 21.55 7.65 23.39
N SER A 339 22.31 7.95 24.44
CA SER A 339 21.81 8.04 25.82
C SER A 339 20.73 9.11 25.98
N ASN A 340 20.91 10.27 25.35
CA ASN A 340 19.98 11.39 25.43
C ASN A 340 18.68 11.10 24.67
N LEU A 341 18.82 10.57 23.45
CA LEU A 341 17.67 10.13 22.65
C LEU A 341 16.87 9.03 23.35
N LYS A 342 17.56 8.05 23.95
CA LYS A 342 16.94 6.97 24.73
C LYS A 342 16.18 7.50 25.93
N SER A 343 16.80 8.40 26.69
CA SER A 343 16.16 9.00 27.86
C SER A 343 14.92 9.77 27.48
N LEU A 344 14.98 10.57 26.41
CA LEU A 344 13.85 11.35 25.92
C LEU A 344 12.68 10.45 25.51
N LEU A 345 12.95 9.48 24.64
CA LEU A 345 11.92 8.58 24.11
C LEU A 345 11.30 7.71 25.20
N LYS A 346 12.11 7.23 26.15
CA LYS A 346 11.62 6.50 27.31
C LYS A 346 10.72 7.38 28.19
N GLY A 347 11.06 8.66 28.33
CA GLY A 347 10.23 9.67 28.96
C GLY A 347 8.85 9.76 28.31
N TYR A 348 8.79 9.91 26.98
CA TYR A 348 7.51 9.96 26.25
C TYR A 348 6.64 8.72 26.42
N VAL A 349 7.25 7.54 26.40
CA VAL A 349 6.52 6.28 26.67
C VAL A 349 5.97 6.27 28.10
N ASN A 350 6.76 6.71 29.08
CA ASN A 350 6.33 6.74 30.48
C ASN A 350 5.24 7.78 30.72
N ASP A 351 5.36 8.97 30.14
CA ASP A 351 4.35 10.03 30.23
C ASP A 351 3.02 9.55 29.64
N LEU A 352 3.06 8.91 28.47
CA LEU A 352 1.88 8.31 27.87
C LEU A 352 1.32 7.16 28.68
N ALA A 353 2.15 6.33 29.32
CA ALA A 353 1.68 5.24 30.17
C ALA A 353 0.97 5.75 31.44
N ASN A 354 1.49 6.83 32.03
CA ASN A 354 0.98 7.41 33.28
C ASN A 354 -0.19 8.38 33.06
N PHE A 355 -0.49 8.76 31.83
CA PHE A 355 -1.62 9.62 31.51
C PHE A 355 -2.94 8.94 31.86
N SER A 356 -3.69 9.52 32.80
CA SER A 356 -4.90 8.93 33.38
C SER A 356 -6.11 9.87 33.31
N GLU A 357 -5.89 11.18 33.21
CA GLU A 357 -6.96 12.17 33.08
C GLU A 357 -6.52 13.45 32.36
N ALA A 358 -7.49 14.17 31.81
CA ALA A 358 -7.31 15.51 31.25
C ALA A 358 -8.51 16.41 31.54
N LYS A 359 -8.31 17.73 31.51
CA LYS A 359 -9.36 18.72 31.68
C LYS A 359 -9.43 19.63 30.46
N PHE A 360 -10.58 19.67 29.81
CA PHE A 360 -10.83 20.51 28.63
C PHE A 360 -12.20 21.15 28.70
N GLU A 361 -12.31 22.45 28.43
CA GLU A 361 -13.55 23.24 28.49
C GLU A 361 -14.43 22.97 29.73
N LYS A 362 -13.78 22.91 30.91
CA LYS A 362 -14.39 22.63 32.23
C LYS A 362 -14.95 21.21 32.41
N VAL A 363 -14.76 20.32 31.45
CA VAL A 363 -15.09 18.88 31.53
C VAL A 363 -13.84 18.08 31.89
N ASN A 364 -13.99 17.10 32.77
CA ASN A 364 -12.93 16.15 33.11
C ASN A 364 -13.07 14.88 32.26
N TYR A 365 -11.95 14.42 31.73
CA TYR A 365 -11.82 13.25 30.86
C TYR A 365 -10.97 12.20 31.55
N TYR A 366 -11.44 10.94 31.56
CA TYR A 366 -10.80 9.84 32.27
C TYR A 366 -10.44 8.71 31.30
N VAL A 367 -9.26 8.15 31.48
CA VAL A 367 -8.83 6.96 30.73
C VAL A 367 -9.51 5.71 31.32
N MET A 368 -10.06 4.86 30.46
CA MET A 368 -10.68 3.61 30.88
C MET A 368 -9.69 2.45 30.86
N ASP A 369 -10.00 1.39 31.60
CA ASP A 369 -9.31 0.12 31.44
C ASP A 369 -9.50 -0.40 30.01
N GLY A 370 -8.40 -0.83 29.39
CA GLY A 370 -8.38 -1.31 28.01
C GLY A 370 -8.32 -0.21 26.93
N THR A 371 -8.15 1.06 27.30
CA THR A 371 -7.91 2.15 26.33
C THR A 371 -6.62 1.90 25.55
N SER A 372 -6.71 1.98 24.21
CA SER A 372 -5.55 1.89 23.32
C SER A 372 -4.65 3.12 23.49
N ARG A 373 -3.33 2.89 23.46
CA ARG A 373 -2.32 3.95 23.57
C ARG A 373 -1.31 3.84 22.43
N THR A 374 -1.16 4.92 21.69
CA THR A 374 -0.23 5.02 20.56
C THR A 374 0.71 6.22 20.73
N LEU A 375 2.01 5.99 20.60
CA LEU A 375 3.04 7.03 20.52
C LEU A 375 3.50 7.14 19.06
N GLU A 376 3.17 8.25 18.40
CA GLU A 376 3.65 8.55 17.04
C GLU A 376 4.87 9.48 17.13
N ILE A 377 5.99 9.08 16.54
CA ILE A 377 7.24 9.85 16.54
C ILE A 377 7.57 10.26 15.12
N ALA A 378 7.39 11.54 14.82
CA ALA A 378 7.82 12.15 13.58
C ALA A 378 9.33 12.44 13.60
N ILE A 379 10.04 12.01 12.56
CA ILE A 379 11.47 12.28 12.36
C ILE A 379 11.75 12.83 10.95
N PRO A 380 12.81 13.62 10.76
CA PRO A 380 13.22 14.08 9.44
C PRO A 380 13.64 12.93 8.54
N ALA A 381 13.48 13.12 7.23
CA ALA A 381 13.93 12.19 6.19
C ALA A 381 15.47 12.20 6.03
N VAL A 382 16.18 11.79 7.08
CA VAL A 382 17.65 11.80 7.18
C VAL A 382 18.13 10.46 7.75
N GLU A 383 19.36 10.08 7.40
CA GLU A 383 19.96 8.84 7.86
C GLU A 383 20.17 8.85 9.39
N MET A 384 19.63 7.85 10.08
CA MET A 384 19.86 7.62 11.50
C MET A 384 21.20 6.93 11.72
N THR A 385 21.92 7.29 12.78
CA THR A 385 23.10 6.53 13.18
C THR A 385 22.72 5.14 13.72
N ALA A 386 23.64 4.17 13.61
CA ALA A 386 23.44 2.81 14.12
C ALA A 386 23.18 2.73 15.64
N ASP A 387 23.48 3.78 16.41
CA ASP A 387 23.13 3.85 17.82
C ASP A 387 21.77 4.50 18.06
N GLN A 388 21.35 5.49 17.25
CA GLN A 388 19.98 6.03 17.29
C GLN A 388 18.97 4.94 16.91
N ALA A 389 19.29 4.19 15.88
CA ALA A 389 18.67 2.95 15.48
C ALA A 389 18.32 1.97 16.61
N LYS A 390 19.34 1.53 17.35
CA LYS A 390 19.21 0.63 18.50
C LYS A 390 18.32 1.22 19.58
N VAL A 391 18.35 2.54 19.75
CA VAL A 391 17.50 3.26 20.69
C VAL A 391 16.03 3.18 20.27
N PHE A 392 15.69 3.46 19.02
CA PHE A 392 14.30 3.34 18.56
C PHE A 392 13.77 1.92 18.69
N LYS A 393 14.56 0.90 18.33
CA LYS A 393 14.19 -0.50 18.56
C LYS A 393 13.93 -0.79 20.04
N TYR A 394 14.87 -0.43 20.90
CA TYR A 394 14.74 -0.59 22.36
C TYR A 394 13.45 0.05 22.89
N ILE A 395 13.09 1.23 22.38
CA ILE A 395 11.91 1.98 22.83
C ILE A 395 10.62 1.32 22.37
N THR A 396 10.55 0.83 21.13
CA THR A 396 9.39 0.08 20.62
C THR A 396 9.18 -1.18 21.44
N ASP A 397 10.26 -1.94 21.70
CA ASP A 397 10.21 -3.16 22.51
C ASP A 397 9.76 -2.86 23.95
N TYR A 398 10.38 -1.85 24.58
CA TYR A 398 10.03 -1.39 25.93
C TYR A 398 8.56 -0.94 26.03
N ALA A 399 8.09 -0.14 25.08
CA ALA A 399 6.72 0.38 25.08
C ALA A 399 5.69 -0.74 24.93
N LYS A 400 5.94 -1.71 24.03
CA LYS A 400 5.01 -2.79 23.77
C LYS A 400 4.97 -3.80 24.92
N SER A 401 6.13 -4.26 25.37
CA SER A 401 6.24 -5.32 26.39
C SER A 401 5.92 -4.85 27.80
N GLU A 402 6.40 -3.68 28.20
CA GLU A 402 6.31 -3.22 29.60
C GLU A 402 5.11 -2.30 29.85
N LYS A 403 4.59 -1.64 28.80
CA LYS A 403 3.58 -0.58 28.92
C LYS A 403 2.34 -0.77 28.05
N ASN A 404 2.29 -1.81 27.21
CA ASN A 404 1.24 -2.06 26.22
C ASN A 404 0.91 -0.83 25.34
N ILE A 405 1.94 -0.09 24.95
CA ILE A 405 1.85 1.08 24.08
C ILE A 405 2.35 0.69 22.68
N ASN A 406 1.62 1.09 21.64
CA ASN A 406 2.07 0.96 20.26
C ASN A 406 2.95 2.16 19.90
N VAL A 407 4.14 1.94 19.36
CA VAL A 407 5.03 3.01 18.89
C VAL A 407 5.09 2.98 17.38
N VAL A 408 4.85 4.12 16.74
CA VAL A 408 4.89 4.29 15.29
C VAL A 408 5.88 5.40 14.96
N VAL A 409 6.90 5.10 14.16
CA VAL A 409 7.85 6.11 13.69
C VAL A 409 7.41 6.56 12.30
N LYS A 410 7.28 7.87 12.09
CA LYS A 410 6.85 8.46 10.82
C LYS A 410 7.92 9.40 10.28
N ILE A 411 8.28 9.22 9.01
CA ILE A 411 9.25 10.07 8.35
C ILE A 411 8.51 11.24 7.70
N ILE A 412 8.86 12.47 8.06
CA ILE A 412 8.27 13.70 7.51
C ILE A 412 9.32 14.44 6.70
N LYS A 413 8.96 14.78 5.45
CA LYS A 413 9.83 15.53 4.51
C LYS A 413 9.76 17.04 4.76
#